data_AF-A0A7J6WDD6-F1
#
_entry.id   AF-A0A7J6WDD6-F1
#
_cell.length_a   1.000
_cell.length_b   1.000
_cell.length_c   1.000
_cell.angle_alpha   90.00
_cell.angle_beta   90.00
_cell.angle_gamma   90.00
#
_symmetry.space_group_name_H-M   'P 1'
#
loop_
_entity.id
_entity.type
_entity.pdbx_description
1 polymer ?
#
loop_
_entity_poly.entity_id
_entity_poly.type
_entity_poly.pdbx_seq_one_letter_code
_entity_poly.pdbx_strand_id
1 'polypeptide(L)'
;MKPDLDSLRALGDVGWYCIGAILWATDYKLPKTVTALPALSRNQEGVILACGSSFDWGEDAQVATFYCSFLSNVSMDLVLCGTNGSIHTGCTAKPEKVQVDAELPQEALKIQEFATLVEHVKKCGKTLDDKWPEISRQTQLVLDAVNKSIEFGFKPVDL
;
A
#
# COMPACT_ATOMS: atom_id res chain seq x y z
N MET A 1 -13.58 0.15 18.73
CA MET A 1 -13.90 0.59 17.35
C MET A 1 -15.04 -0.29 16.85
N LYS A 2 -16.05 0.28 16.18
CA LYS A 2 -17.23 -0.46 15.70
C LYS A 2 -17.03 -0.99 14.26
N PRO A 3 -17.55 -2.17 13.87
CA PRO A 3 -17.33 -2.74 12.53
C PRO A 3 -17.98 -2.00 11.35
N ASP A 4 -18.95 -1.12 11.62
CA ASP A 4 -19.91 -0.55 10.66
C ASP A 4 -19.44 0.69 9.89
N LEU A 5 -18.28 1.27 10.25
CA LEU A 5 -17.79 2.52 9.64
C LEU A 5 -16.63 2.31 8.65
N ASP A 6 -15.81 1.30 8.89
CA ASP A 6 -14.69 0.85 8.06
C ASP A 6 -14.40 -0.57 8.52
N SER A 7 -14.54 -1.55 7.62
CA SER A 7 -14.47 -2.97 7.95
C SER A 7 -13.05 -3.52 7.91
N LEU A 8 -12.14 -2.88 7.15
CA LEU A 8 -10.77 -3.34 6.89
C LEU A 8 -9.74 -2.67 7.80
N ARG A 9 -10.03 -1.45 8.28
CA ARG A 9 -9.38 -0.84 9.46
C ARG A 9 -7.88 -0.79 9.35
N ALA A 10 -7.09 -1.44 10.21
CA ALA A 10 -5.63 -1.34 10.10
C ALA A 10 -5.12 -1.76 8.71
N LEU A 11 -5.74 -2.76 8.09
CA LEU A 11 -5.46 -3.18 6.71
C LEU A 11 -5.93 -2.13 5.68
N GLY A 12 -7.15 -1.63 5.84
CA GLY A 12 -7.78 -0.65 4.93
C GLY A 12 -7.16 0.75 4.96
N ASP A 13 -6.72 1.18 6.15
CA ASP A 13 -6.18 2.50 6.42
C ASP A 13 -4.66 2.51 6.22
N VAL A 14 -3.92 1.77 7.06
CA VAL A 14 -2.45 1.78 7.05
C VAL A 14 -1.89 0.80 6.01
N GLY A 15 -2.48 -0.40 5.92
CA GLY A 15 -2.05 -1.43 4.97
C GLY A 15 -2.18 -0.99 3.51
N TRP A 16 -3.15 -0.12 3.18
CA TRP A 16 -3.30 0.47 1.83
C TRP A 16 -2.03 1.16 1.36
N TYR A 17 -1.37 1.96 2.22
CA TYR A 17 -0.13 2.64 1.88
C TYR A 17 1.02 1.66 1.69
N CYS A 18 1.10 0.61 2.52
CA CYS A 18 2.11 -0.43 2.36
C CYS A 18 1.96 -1.16 1.01
N ILE A 19 0.73 -1.54 0.66
CA ILE A 19 0.43 -2.21 -0.61
C ILE A 19 0.75 -1.27 -1.78
N GLY A 20 0.33 0.00 -1.70
CA GLY A 20 0.62 1.00 -2.72
C GLY A 20 2.12 1.23 -2.93
N ALA A 21 2.91 1.27 -1.85
CA ALA A 21 4.37 1.40 -1.93
C ALA A 21 5.03 0.16 -2.55
N ILE A 22 4.55 -1.04 -2.22
CA ILE A 22 5.01 -2.28 -2.84
C ILE A 22 4.71 -2.28 -4.34
N LEU A 23 3.46 -1.97 -4.72
CA LEU A 23 3.06 -1.90 -6.13
C LEU A 23 3.85 -0.83 -6.89
N TRP A 24 4.06 0.34 -6.30
CA TRP A 24 4.93 1.37 -6.90
C TRP A 24 6.35 0.84 -7.14
N ALA A 25 6.94 0.12 -6.18
CA ALA A 25 8.27 -0.44 -6.31
C ALA A 25 8.37 -1.60 -7.33
N THR A 26 7.24 -2.23 -7.67
CA THR A 26 7.15 -3.31 -8.68
C THR A 26 6.60 -2.83 -10.02
N ASP A 27 6.64 -1.52 -10.30
CA ASP A 27 6.10 -0.93 -11.54
C ASP A 27 4.62 -1.28 -11.76
N TYR A 28 3.86 -1.31 -10.66
CA TYR A 28 2.44 -1.62 -10.58
C TYR A 28 2.07 -3.01 -11.15
N LYS A 29 3.04 -3.92 -11.27
CA LYS A 29 2.77 -5.32 -11.61
C LYS A 29 2.13 -6.00 -10.41
N LEU A 30 1.01 -6.69 -10.64
CA LEU A 30 0.36 -7.49 -9.61
C LEU A 30 1.22 -8.71 -9.22
N PRO A 31 1.28 -9.08 -7.93
CA PRO A 31 1.89 -10.35 -7.51
C PRO A 31 1.07 -11.52 -8.05
N LYS A 32 1.70 -12.68 -8.22
CA LYS A 32 1.00 -13.92 -8.56
C LYS A 32 0.25 -14.47 -7.36
N THR A 33 0.87 -14.40 -6.18
CA THR A 33 0.27 -14.88 -4.94
C THR A 33 0.47 -13.91 -3.78
N VAL A 34 -0.52 -13.87 -2.90
CA VAL A 34 -0.50 -13.11 -1.64
C VAL A 34 -0.86 -14.03 -0.49
N THR A 35 -0.11 -13.95 0.62
CA THR A 35 -0.35 -14.76 1.82
C THR A 35 -0.28 -13.89 3.08
N ALA A 36 -1.39 -13.79 3.80
CA ALA A 36 -1.43 -13.11 5.10
C ALA A 36 -0.59 -13.86 6.13
N LEU A 37 0.10 -13.12 6.99
CA LEU A 37 0.95 -13.67 8.05
C LEU A 37 0.12 -13.98 9.31
N PRO A 38 0.44 -15.05 10.08
CA PRO A 38 -0.30 -15.42 11.30
C PRO A 38 -0.30 -14.38 12.44
N ALA A 39 0.44 -13.28 12.31
CA ALA A 39 0.50 -12.17 13.26
C ALA A 39 -0.73 -11.23 13.17
N LEU A 40 -1.93 -11.81 13.17
CA LEU A 40 -3.20 -11.09 13.11
C LEU A 40 -3.68 -10.74 14.51
N SER A 41 -4.00 -9.46 14.73
CA SER A 41 -4.66 -8.97 15.94
C SER A 41 -6.05 -8.44 15.61
N ARG A 42 -7.05 -8.88 16.37
CA ARG A 42 -8.43 -8.41 16.27
C ARG A 42 -8.96 -7.92 17.61
N ASN A 43 -9.88 -6.97 17.59
CA ASN A 43 -10.64 -6.63 18.79
C ASN A 43 -11.79 -7.65 19.02
N GLN A 44 -12.56 -7.46 20.10
CA GLN A 44 -13.70 -8.32 20.46
C GLN A 44 -14.80 -8.36 19.39
N GLU A 45 -14.90 -7.33 18.55
CA GLU A 45 -15.86 -7.21 17.45
C GLU A 45 -15.33 -7.82 16.14
N GLY A 46 -14.17 -8.49 16.16
CA GLY A 46 -13.56 -9.12 15.00
C GLY A 46 -12.82 -8.17 14.05
N VAL A 47 -12.69 -6.89 14.42
CA VAL A 47 -12.02 -5.87 13.60
C VAL A 47 -10.50 -6.04 13.60
N ILE A 48 -9.87 -5.98 12.42
CA ILE A 48 -8.42 -6.05 12.24
C ILE A 48 -7.75 -4.80 12.85
N LEU A 49 -6.92 -5.02 13.87
CA LEU A 49 -6.11 -3.99 14.53
C LEU A 49 -4.64 -4.04 14.10
N ALA A 50 -4.15 -5.20 13.67
CA ALA A 50 -2.83 -5.35 13.09
C ALA A 50 -2.80 -6.61 12.21
N CYS A 51 -2.06 -6.55 11.11
CA CYS A 51 -1.78 -7.70 10.26
C CYS A 51 -0.55 -7.44 9.40
N GLY A 52 0.00 -8.51 8.83
CA GLY A 52 1.00 -8.43 7.78
C GLY A 52 0.70 -9.42 6.66
N SER A 53 1.40 -9.28 5.54
CA SER A 53 1.27 -10.17 4.39
C SER A 53 2.60 -10.30 3.66
N SER A 54 2.79 -11.43 2.98
CA SER A 54 3.83 -11.65 1.98
C SER A 54 3.24 -11.71 0.58
N PHE A 55 4.09 -11.44 -0.41
CA PHE A 55 3.75 -11.29 -1.81
C PHE A 55 4.82 -11.99 -2.63
N ASP A 56 4.40 -12.70 -3.68
CA ASP A 56 5.30 -13.45 -4.57
C ASP A 56 4.88 -13.22 -6.02
N TRP A 57 5.82 -12.78 -6.86
CA TRP A 57 5.63 -12.59 -8.30
C TRP A 57 6.00 -13.82 -9.13
N GLY A 58 6.59 -14.85 -8.53
CA GLY A 58 7.04 -16.10 -9.16
C GLY A 58 8.16 -15.96 -10.19
N GLU A 59 8.32 -14.78 -10.80
CA GLU A 59 9.40 -14.39 -11.71
C GLU A 59 10.52 -13.70 -10.93
N ASP A 60 11.78 -14.02 -11.27
CA ASP A 60 13.00 -13.41 -10.72
C ASP A 60 13.11 -13.38 -9.19
N ALA A 61 12.41 -14.27 -8.48
CA ALA A 61 12.36 -14.35 -7.02
C ALA A 61 11.99 -13.02 -6.33
N GLN A 62 11.22 -12.17 -6.99
CA GLN A 62 10.74 -10.92 -6.40
C GLN A 62 9.67 -11.20 -5.34
N VAL A 63 9.95 -10.76 -4.12
CA VAL A 63 9.06 -10.91 -2.98
C VAL A 63 8.94 -9.58 -2.23
N ALA A 64 7.81 -9.40 -1.56
CA ALA A 64 7.62 -8.27 -0.65
C ALA A 64 6.90 -8.72 0.62
N THR A 65 7.02 -7.91 1.67
CA THR A 65 6.23 -8.07 2.89
C THR A 65 5.80 -6.71 3.40
N PHE A 66 4.69 -6.68 4.14
CA PHE A 66 4.35 -5.53 4.98
C PHE A 66 3.83 -5.96 6.33
N TYR A 67 3.86 -5.02 7.26
CA TYR A 67 3.13 -5.08 8.53
C TYR A 67 2.49 -3.74 8.81
N CYS A 68 1.23 -3.74 9.27
CA CYS A 68 0.47 -2.55 9.64
C CYS A 68 -0.24 -2.77 10.97
N SER A 69 -0.39 -1.73 11.79
CA SER A 69 -0.88 -1.86 13.16
C SER A 69 -1.39 -0.54 13.75
N PHE A 70 -2.52 -0.60 14.46
CA PHE A 70 -3.01 0.45 15.37
C PHE A 70 -2.51 0.29 16.81
N LEU A 71 -1.74 -0.77 17.10
CA LEU A 71 -1.28 -1.14 18.44
C LEU A 71 0.20 -0.83 18.67
N SER A 72 0.93 -0.51 17.60
CA SER A 72 2.38 -0.31 17.62
C SER A 72 2.73 1.17 17.61
N ASN A 73 3.92 1.53 18.13
CA ASN A 73 4.43 2.89 18.00
C ASN A 73 4.52 3.29 16.52
N VAL A 74 4.32 4.57 16.23
CA VAL A 74 4.39 5.10 14.86
C VAL A 74 5.74 4.76 14.21
N SER A 75 5.65 4.10 13.06
CA SER A 75 6.75 3.75 12.17
C SER A 75 6.17 3.72 10.74
N MET A 76 6.95 4.22 9.79
CA MET A 76 6.59 4.29 8.36
C MET A 76 7.82 3.96 7.54
N ASP A 77 8.29 2.72 7.64
CA ASP A 77 9.54 2.30 7.04
C ASP A 77 9.30 1.58 5.71
N LEU A 78 10.08 1.94 4.69
CA LEU A 78 10.15 1.29 3.38
C LEU A 78 11.60 0.87 3.13
N VAL A 79 11.78 -0.41 2.85
CA VAL A 79 13.08 -0.98 2.48
C VAL A 79 12.93 -1.70 1.15
N LEU A 80 13.70 -1.24 0.16
CA LEU A 80 13.79 -1.84 -1.17
C LEU A 80 15.21 -2.36 -1.37
N CYS A 81 15.35 -3.62 -1.74
CA CYS A 81 16.64 -4.25 -1.99
C CYS A 81 16.69 -4.76 -3.44
N GLY A 82 17.64 -4.25 -4.22
CA GLY A 82 17.94 -4.71 -5.58
C GLY A 82 19.34 -5.30 -5.66
N THR A 83 19.71 -5.77 -6.85
CA THR A 83 21.03 -6.39 -7.10
C THR A 83 22.21 -5.42 -6.96
N ASN A 84 21.96 -4.12 -7.16
CA ASN A 84 23.00 -3.07 -7.17
C ASN A 84 22.93 -2.11 -5.98
N GLY A 85 22.03 -2.35 -5.02
CA GLY A 85 21.89 -1.48 -3.85
C GLY A 85 20.54 -1.60 -3.18
N SER A 86 20.38 -0.85 -2.08
CA SER A 86 19.13 -0.76 -1.34
C SER A 86 18.76 0.69 -1.07
N ILE A 87 17.45 0.91 -0.93
CA ILE A 87 16.86 2.19 -0.52
C ILE A 87 16.11 1.95 0.77
N HIS A 88 16.40 2.77 1.77
CA HIS A 88 15.74 2.74 3.07
C HIS A 88 15.20 4.13 3.34
N THR A 89 13.88 4.25 3.47
CA THR A 89 13.22 5.48 3.91
C THR A 89 12.37 5.15 5.11
N GLY A 90 12.30 6.05 6.09
CA GLY A 90 11.58 5.72 7.31
C GLY A 90 11.71 6.73 8.44
N CYS A 91 10.97 6.46 9.52
CA CYS A 91 10.95 7.30 10.72
C CYS A 91 12.15 6.95 11.63
N THR A 92 13.37 7.26 11.19
CA THR A 92 14.57 7.05 12.02
C THR A 92 14.78 8.24 12.97
N ALA A 93 15.19 7.96 14.22
CA ALA A 93 15.50 9.00 15.22
C ALA A 93 16.71 9.88 14.82
N LYS A 94 17.51 9.45 13.85
CA LYS A 94 18.62 10.18 13.26
C LYS A 94 18.60 9.97 11.74
N PRO A 95 18.11 10.94 10.94
CA PRO A 95 18.22 10.84 9.51
C PRO A 95 19.69 10.89 9.10
N GLU A 96 20.17 9.89 8.36
CA GLU A 96 21.28 10.10 7.43
C GLU A 96 20.74 11.09 6.39
N LYS A 97 21.17 12.35 6.49
CA LYS A 97 20.46 13.50 5.89
C LYS A 97 20.48 13.45 4.35
N VAL A 98 19.46 12.86 3.75
CA VAL A 98 19.05 13.17 2.38
C VAL A 98 17.77 14.00 2.49
N GLN A 99 17.92 15.33 2.43
CA GLN A 99 16.79 16.25 2.42
C GLN A 99 16.37 16.46 0.97
N VAL A 100 15.11 16.13 0.67
CA VAL A 100 14.48 16.41 -0.62
C VAL A 100 13.60 17.63 -0.41
N ASP A 101 14.03 18.79 -0.91
CA ASP A 101 13.24 20.00 -0.85
C ASP A 101 12.06 19.91 -1.83
N ALA A 102 10.85 20.18 -1.34
CA ALA A 102 9.65 20.31 -2.13
C ALA A 102 9.06 21.71 -1.92
N GLU A 103 8.82 22.44 -3.00
CA GLU A 103 8.25 23.81 -2.94
C GLU A 103 6.84 23.81 -2.34
N LEU A 104 6.09 22.72 -2.53
CA LEU A 104 4.75 22.53 -2.03
C LEU A 104 4.64 21.20 -1.26
N PRO A 105 3.79 21.14 -0.22
CA PRO A 105 3.45 19.89 0.45
C PRO A 105 2.84 18.86 -0.52
N GLN A 106 3.05 17.57 -0.24
CA GLN A 106 2.59 16.46 -1.08
C GLN A 106 1.07 16.48 -1.35
N GLU A 107 0.26 16.89 -0.38
CA GLU A 107 -1.18 17.00 -0.52
C GLU A 107 -1.59 18.16 -1.43
N ALA A 108 -0.84 19.26 -1.42
CA ALA A 108 -1.07 20.39 -2.32
C ALA A 108 -0.76 19.98 -3.77
N LEU A 109 0.34 19.25 -3.98
CA LEU A 109 0.69 18.69 -5.29
C LEU A 109 -0.38 17.72 -5.80
N LYS A 110 -0.96 16.89 -4.92
CA LYS A 110 -2.08 16.00 -5.28
C LYS A 110 -3.30 16.77 -5.79
N ILE A 111 -3.69 17.84 -5.10
CA ILE A 111 -4.83 18.67 -5.52
C ILE A 111 -4.52 19.42 -6.82
N GLN A 112 -3.29 19.89 -6.99
CA GLN A 112 -2.85 20.55 -8.22
C GLN A 112 -2.92 19.62 -9.43
N GLU A 113 -2.46 18.38 -9.29
CA GLU A 113 -2.54 17.38 -10.36
C GLU A 113 -4.01 17.06 -10.70
N PHE A 114 -4.85 16.85 -9.69
CA PHE A 114 -6.28 16.64 -9.91
C PHE A 114 -6.94 17.82 -10.65
N ALA A 115 -6.66 19.06 -10.24
CA ALA A 115 -7.19 20.25 -10.89
C ALA A 115 -6.74 20.34 -12.36
N THR A 116 -5.49 20.00 -12.64
CA THR A 116 -4.91 19.95 -13.99
C THR A 116 -5.63 18.93 -14.87
N LEU A 117 -5.90 17.72 -14.36
CA LEU A 117 -6.66 16.69 -15.08
C LEU A 117 -8.09 17.15 -15.40
N VAL A 118 -8.78 17.77 -14.44
CA VAL A 118 -10.13 18.31 -14.64
C VAL A 118 -10.13 19.41 -15.72
N GLU A 119 -9.13 20.29 -15.71
CA GLU A 119 -8.98 21.33 -16.72
C GLU A 119 -8.78 20.74 -18.12
N HIS A 120 -7.91 19.73 -18.25
CA HIS A 120 -7.67 19.04 -19.53
C HIS A 120 -8.93 18.42 -20.12
N VAL A 121 -9.75 17.76 -19.30
CA VAL A 121 -11.03 17.17 -19.74
C VAL A 121 -11.97 18.27 -20.21
N LYS A 122 -12.11 19.36 -19.42
CA LYS A 122 -13.05 20.46 -19.72
C LYS A 122 -12.66 21.27 -20.96
N LYS A 123 -11.37 21.56 -21.15
CA LYS A 123 -10.89 22.48 -22.20
C LYS A 123 -10.49 21.78 -23.49
N CYS A 124 -9.88 20.61 -23.40
CA CYS A 124 -9.25 19.95 -24.55
C CYS A 124 -10.06 18.76 -25.08
N GLY A 125 -11.17 18.37 -24.44
CA GLY A 125 -11.91 17.16 -24.79
C GLY A 125 -11.05 15.90 -24.71
N LYS A 126 -9.95 15.93 -23.94
CA LYS A 126 -9.06 14.78 -23.75
C LYS A 126 -9.80 13.67 -23.01
N THR A 127 -9.45 12.43 -23.34
CA THR A 127 -9.92 11.24 -22.63
C THR A 127 -9.47 11.26 -21.18
N LEU A 128 -10.28 10.67 -20.29
CA LEU A 128 -9.94 10.53 -18.88
C LEU A 128 -8.63 9.74 -18.73
N ASP A 129 -7.78 10.20 -17.83
CA ASP A 129 -6.57 9.48 -17.42
C ASP A 129 -6.98 8.21 -16.64
N ASP A 130 -6.51 7.06 -17.11
CA ASP A 130 -6.81 5.74 -16.56
C ASP A 130 -5.80 5.28 -15.49
N LYS A 131 -4.67 5.98 -15.32
CA LYS A 131 -3.62 5.65 -14.36
C LYS A 131 -4.14 5.63 -12.93
N TRP A 132 -4.85 6.68 -12.50
CA TRP A 132 -5.32 6.79 -11.12
C TRP A 132 -6.41 5.74 -10.78
N PRO A 133 -7.42 5.52 -11.64
CA PRO A 133 -8.34 4.39 -11.49
C PRO A 133 -7.64 3.03 -11.48
N GLU A 134 -6.64 2.81 -12.36
CA GLU A 134 -5.90 1.57 -12.46
C GLU A 134 -5.13 1.26 -11.17
N ILE A 135 -4.32 2.21 -10.69
CA ILE A 135 -3.53 2.07 -9.46
C ILE A 135 -4.45 1.79 -8.27
N SER A 136 -5.57 2.53 -8.17
CA SER A 136 -6.54 2.34 -7.09
C SER A 136 -7.18 0.96 -7.13
N ARG A 137 -7.53 0.47 -8.33
CA ARG A 137 -8.13 -0.84 -8.52
C ARG A 137 -7.15 -1.97 -8.18
N GLN A 138 -5.91 -1.87 -8.62
CA GLN A 138 -4.87 -2.86 -8.32
C GLN A 138 -4.56 -2.92 -6.82
N THR A 139 -4.48 -1.76 -6.16
CA THR A 139 -4.28 -1.68 -4.70
C THR A 139 -5.44 -2.35 -3.96
N GLN A 140 -6.69 -2.07 -4.36
CA GLN A 140 -7.87 -2.70 -3.77
C GLN A 140 -7.89 -4.22 -4.00
N LEU A 141 -7.59 -4.68 -5.22
CA LEU A 141 -7.57 -6.10 -5.57
C LEU A 141 -6.60 -6.88 -4.67
N VAL A 142 -5.41 -6.32 -4.47
CA VAL A 142 -4.37 -6.91 -3.61
C VAL A 142 -4.79 -6.89 -2.14
N LEU A 143 -5.39 -5.78 -1.68
CA LEU A 143 -5.94 -5.69 -0.33
C LEU A 143 -7.01 -6.75 -0.07
N ASP A 144 -7.93 -6.95 -1.01
CA ASP A 144 -8.97 -7.96 -0.93
C ASP A 144 -8.37 -9.37 -0.88
N ALA A 145 -7.28 -9.63 -1.62
CA ALA A 145 -6.56 -10.90 -1.55
C ALA A 145 -5.89 -11.13 -0.18
N VAL A 146 -5.33 -10.09 0.45
CA VAL A 146 -4.83 -10.17 1.83
C VAL A 146 -5.96 -10.54 2.78
N ASN A 147 -7.10 -9.84 2.71
CA ASN A 147 -8.24 -10.12 3.57
C ASN A 147 -8.79 -11.54 3.36
N LYS A 148 -8.88 -11.99 2.10
CA LYS A 148 -9.29 -13.35 1.75
C LYS A 148 -8.32 -14.41 2.29
N SER A 149 -7.02 -14.13 2.25
CA SER A 149 -6.00 -15.02 2.85
C SER A 149 -6.22 -15.16 4.36
N ILE A 150 -6.54 -14.07 5.06
CA ILE A 150 -6.90 -14.09 6.48
C ILE A 150 -8.14 -14.96 6.72
N GLU A 151 -9.21 -14.76 5.94
CA GLU A 151 -10.47 -15.51 6.06
C GLU A 151 -10.30 -17.02 5.82
N PHE A 152 -9.33 -17.40 4.97
CA PHE A 152 -9.02 -18.79 4.67
C PHE A 152 -7.97 -19.42 5.59
N GLY A 153 -7.62 -18.76 6.69
CA GLY A 153 -6.67 -19.27 7.67
C GLY A 153 -5.23 -19.17 7.19
N PHE A 154 -4.86 -18.01 6.64
CA PHE A 154 -3.49 -17.68 6.20
C PHE A 154 -3.01 -18.53 5.03
N LYS A 155 -3.92 -18.91 4.14
CA LYS A 155 -3.59 -19.65 2.91
C LYS A 155 -3.22 -18.70 1.77
N PRO A 156 -2.33 -19.13 0.85
CA PRO A 156 -2.05 -18.35 -0.35
C PRO A 156 -3.31 -18.09 -1.18
N VAL A 157 -3.39 -16.90 -1.76
CA VAL A 157 -4.45 -16.46 -2.69
C VAL A 157 -3.79 -16.02 -3.99
N ASP A 158 -4.21 -16.61 -5.09
CA ASP A 158 -3.77 -16.25 -6.44
C ASP A 158 -4.51 -15.00 -6.95
N LEU A 159 -3.82 -14.20 -7.75
CA LEU A 159 -4.30 -12.93 -8.34
C LEU A 159 -4.28 -12.94 -9.87
#